data_AF-A0A5C7JPG4-F1
#
_entry.id   AF-A0A5C7JPG4-F1
#
_cell.length_a   1.000
_cell.length_b   1.000
_cell.length_c   1.000
_cell.angle_alpha   90.00
_cell.angle_beta   90.00
_cell.angle_gamma   90.00
#
_symmetry.space_group_name_H-M   'P 1'
#
loop_
_entity.id
_entity.type
_entity.pdbx_description
1 polymer ?
#
loop_
_entity_poly.entity_id
_entity_poly.type
_entity_poly.pdbx_seq_one_letter_code
_entity_poly.pdbx_strand_id
1 'polypeptide(L)'
;MKIKIFYFCLEESKEQFYDSMITAKLYRDKKKDFNTMQLNSMFENGNIDEETLKDIENFETYFEWFDKHVEIITHISNPTGIYKYVKEYAQKNGKFFYKGNEVLDGGDTYVPNDPDEYVIVLTDHINLLDTESGAPTLAEAMHRLSTKYCLDRMINAYQYIVCNVHQQSTEGENADYNKFNQNRCSITTLGDNKRISRDYQVLFALDAPHKYNITNDRGYDVALCGGLFYRGLTVLKNRFGPANVHVGVQIVPHGCMFFEVEKNGKVNKTC
;
A
#
# COMPACT_ATOMS: atom_id res chain seq x y z
N MET A 1 17.01 15.26 -1.78
CA MET A 1 15.70 14.60 -1.78
C MET A 1 15.37 14.20 -0.36
N LYS A 2 14.38 14.86 0.25
CA LYS A 2 13.85 14.54 1.57
C LYS A 2 12.52 13.81 1.39
N ILE A 3 12.24 12.81 2.21
CA ILE A 3 11.01 12.04 2.12
C ILE A 3 10.32 11.99 3.48
N LYS A 4 9.01 12.22 3.50
CA LYS A 4 8.17 12.02 4.68
C LYS A 4 7.01 11.12 4.29
N ILE A 5 6.81 10.07 5.05
CA ILE A 5 5.76 9.08 4.83
C ILE A 5 4.87 9.05 6.05
N PHE A 6 3.57 9.27 5.84
CA PHE A 6 2.53 8.98 6.82
C PHE A 6 1.87 7.67 6.43
N TYR A 7 2.02 6.64 7.25
CA TYR A 7 1.41 5.34 7.03
C TYR A 7 0.27 5.14 8.03
N PHE A 8 -0.96 5.37 7.60
CA PHE A 8 -2.16 5.08 8.37
C PHE A 8 -2.44 3.58 8.30
N CYS A 9 -1.95 2.87 9.31
CA CYS A 9 -2.01 1.43 9.45
C CYS A 9 -3.27 1.06 10.24
N LEU A 10 -4.32 0.66 9.53
CA LEU A 10 -5.64 0.39 10.11
C LEU A 10 -5.86 -1.09 10.43
N GLU A 11 -5.05 -1.98 9.84
CA GLU A 11 -5.22 -3.44 9.95
C GLU A 11 -4.37 -4.06 11.07
N GLU A 12 -3.14 -3.59 11.26
CA GLU A 12 -2.18 -4.18 12.20
C GLU A 12 -1.62 -3.19 13.22
N SER A 13 -1.08 -3.74 14.31
CA SER A 13 -0.41 -2.95 15.33
C SER A 13 0.95 -2.44 14.83
N LYS A 14 1.47 -1.40 15.49
CA LYS A 14 2.82 -0.89 15.19
C LYS A 14 3.86 -2.01 15.34
N GLU A 15 3.76 -2.83 16.38
CA GLU A 15 4.68 -3.95 16.64
C GLU A 15 4.68 -4.97 15.49
N GLN A 16 3.50 -5.40 15.04
CA GLN A 16 3.36 -6.33 13.91
C GLN A 16 3.97 -5.78 12.62
N PHE A 17 3.81 -4.47 12.40
CA PHE A 17 4.45 -3.79 11.27
C PHE A 17 5.98 -3.86 11.35
N TYR A 18 6.59 -3.57 12.52
CA TYR A 18 8.05 -3.68 12.67
C TYR A 18 8.55 -5.11 12.56
N ASP A 19 7.81 -6.10 13.07
CA ASP A 19 8.16 -7.52 12.90
C ASP A 19 8.28 -7.88 11.42
N SER A 20 7.29 -7.47 10.61
CA SER A 20 7.31 -7.66 9.16
C SER A 20 8.49 -6.92 8.50
N MET A 21 8.83 -5.73 8.96
CA MET A 21 9.99 -4.98 8.47
C MET A 21 11.33 -5.65 8.84
N ILE A 22 11.42 -6.26 10.03
CA ILE A 22 12.60 -7.00 10.47
C ILE A 22 12.78 -8.27 9.63
N THR A 23 11.72 -9.06 9.43
CA THR A 23 11.80 -10.26 8.57
C THR A 23 12.15 -9.89 7.13
N ALA A 24 11.58 -8.80 6.61
CA ALA A 24 11.93 -8.27 5.30
C ALA A 24 13.40 -7.89 5.19
N LYS A 25 13.95 -7.22 6.21
CA LYS A 25 15.35 -6.78 6.26
C LYS A 25 16.31 -7.97 6.38
N LEU A 26 15.98 -8.98 7.19
CA LEU A 26 16.72 -10.24 7.29
C LEU A 26 16.77 -10.96 5.94
N TYR A 27 15.64 -11.07 5.25
CA TYR A 27 15.59 -11.68 3.93
C TYR A 27 16.42 -10.88 2.92
N ARG A 28 16.27 -9.56 2.88
CA ARG A 28 16.93 -8.71 1.89
C ARG A 28 18.45 -8.78 2.02
N ASP A 29 18.97 -8.59 3.23
CA ASP A 29 20.40 -8.36 3.47
C ASP A 29 21.15 -9.65 3.82
N LYS A 30 20.47 -10.62 4.46
CA LYS A 30 21.09 -11.86 4.96
C LYS A 30 20.56 -13.11 4.27
N LYS A 31 19.51 -13.00 3.44
CA LYS A 31 18.82 -14.14 2.81
C LYS A 31 18.26 -15.14 3.82
N LYS A 32 18.02 -14.68 5.05
CA LYS A 32 17.37 -15.44 6.13
C LYS A 32 15.85 -15.26 6.01
N ASP A 33 15.13 -16.34 5.72
CA ASP A 33 13.67 -16.35 5.53
C ASP A 33 12.98 -16.84 6.80
N PHE A 34 12.54 -15.89 7.63
CA PHE A 34 11.82 -16.12 8.87
C PHE A 34 10.46 -15.44 8.83
N ASN A 35 9.42 -16.09 9.33
CA ASN A 35 8.15 -15.43 9.58
C ASN A 35 8.14 -14.70 10.94
N THR A 36 7.13 -13.86 11.16
CA THR A 36 6.99 -13.07 12.40
C THR A 36 6.76 -13.94 13.64
N MET A 37 6.21 -15.14 13.51
CA MET A 37 6.05 -16.08 14.63
C MET A 37 7.39 -16.67 15.07
N GLN A 38 8.31 -16.97 14.14
CA GLN A 38 9.66 -17.44 14.43
C GLN A 38 10.50 -16.33 15.07
N LEU A 39 10.33 -15.09 14.60
CA LEU A 39 10.93 -13.90 15.21
C LEU A 39 10.50 -13.76 16.68
N ASN A 40 9.19 -13.91 16.93
CA ASN A 40 8.59 -13.79 18.26
C ASN A 40 8.71 -15.05 19.14
N SER A 41 9.55 -16.00 18.76
CA SER A 41 9.80 -17.23 19.54
C SER A 41 8.55 -18.07 19.86
N MET A 42 7.58 -18.10 18.95
CA MET A 42 6.28 -18.78 19.15
C MET A 42 6.32 -20.29 18.85
N PHE A 43 7.45 -20.85 18.41
CA PHE A 43 7.60 -22.27 18.12
C PHE A 43 8.47 -22.98 19.16
N GLU A 44 8.30 -24.30 19.31
CA GLU A 44 9.19 -25.13 20.14
C GLU A 44 10.60 -25.25 19.55
N ASN A 45 10.70 -25.27 18.22
CA ASN A 45 11.95 -25.37 17.46
C ASN A 45 11.88 -24.48 16.21
N GLY A 46 13.03 -24.02 15.72
CA GLY A 46 13.11 -23.22 14.48
C GLY A 46 12.84 -21.72 14.66
N ASN A 47 12.90 -21.23 15.90
CA ASN A 47 13.02 -19.80 16.20
C ASN A 47 14.40 -19.27 15.78
N ILE A 48 14.56 -17.95 15.80
CA ILE A 48 15.82 -17.28 15.46
C ILE A 48 16.95 -17.70 16.43
N ASP A 49 18.17 -17.79 15.90
CA ASP A 49 19.38 -18.08 16.66
C ASP A 49 20.10 -16.81 17.12
N GLU A 50 21.14 -16.97 17.95
CA GLU A 50 21.93 -15.85 18.49
C GLU A 50 22.65 -15.04 17.39
N GLU A 51 23.03 -15.70 16.30
CA GLU A 51 23.63 -15.02 15.14
C GLU A 51 22.62 -14.09 14.46
N THR A 52 21.39 -14.56 14.29
CA THR A 52 20.30 -13.78 13.70
C THR A 52 19.87 -12.64 14.61
N LEU A 53 19.87 -12.82 15.94
CA LEU A 53 19.66 -11.73 16.89
C LEU A 53 20.71 -10.62 16.72
N LYS A 54 21.99 -10.98 16.60
CA LYS A 54 23.07 -10.01 16.32
C LYS A 54 22.87 -9.32 14.97
N ASP A 55 22.39 -10.02 13.94
CA ASP A 55 22.05 -9.38 12.67
C ASP A 55 20.94 -8.32 12.84
N ILE A 56 19.93 -8.58 13.65
CA ILE A 56 18.83 -7.64 13.94
C ILE A 56 19.34 -6.42 14.71
N GLU A 57 20.19 -6.61 15.72
CA GLU A 57 20.82 -5.51 16.47
C GLU A 57 21.60 -4.58 15.53
N ASN A 58 22.30 -5.14 14.54
CA ASN A 58 23.02 -4.37 13.52
C ASN A 58 22.11 -3.60 12.55
N PHE A 59 20.78 -3.77 12.61
CA PHE A 59 19.84 -3.00 11.81
C PHE A 59 19.39 -1.69 12.47
N GLU A 60 19.89 -1.36 13.66
CA GLU A 60 19.53 -0.13 14.40
C GLU A 60 19.57 1.12 13.50
N THR A 61 20.69 1.38 12.81
CA THR A 61 20.83 2.54 11.92
C THR A 61 19.80 2.57 10.77
N TYR A 62 19.38 1.40 10.28
CA TYR A 62 18.32 1.33 9.27
C TYR A 62 16.97 1.75 9.85
N PHE A 63 16.64 1.30 11.06
CA PHE A 63 15.38 1.65 11.72
C PHE A 63 15.37 3.09 12.23
N GLU A 64 16.51 3.64 12.66
CA GLU A 64 16.64 5.08 12.95
C GLU A 64 16.35 5.93 11.70
N TRP A 65 16.90 5.53 10.55
CA TRP A 65 16.57 6.18 9.28
C TRP A 65 15.08 6.00 8.96
N PHE A 66 14.54 4.78 9.11
CA PHE A 66 13.14 4.49 8.82
C PHE A 66 12.21 5.37 9.67
N ASP A 67 12.38 5.41 10.98
CA ASP A 67 11.55 6.17 11.92
C ASP A 67 11.60 7.68 11.68
N LYS A 68 12.74 8.18 11.19
CA LYS A 68 12.88 9.59 10.81
C LYS A 68 12.02 9.96 9.60
N HIS A 69 11.80 9.02 8.68
CA HIS A 69 11.12 9.28 7.41
C HIS A 69 9.71 8.72 7.37
N VAL A 70 9.40 7.67 8.12
CA VAL A 70 8.13 6.94 8.10
C VAL A 70 7.48 7.01 9.47
N GLU A 71 6.24 7.46 9.48
CA GLU A 71 5.43 7.57 10.67
C GLU A 71 4.22 6.64 10.57
N ILE A 72 4.25 5.59 11.38
CA ILE A 72 3.19 4.58 11.46
C ILE A 72 2.12 5.09 12.43
N ILE A 73 0.91 5.29 11.92
CA ILE A 73 -0.23 5.88 12.63
C ILE A 73 -1.33 4.82 12.72
N THR A 74 -1.56 4.28 13.92
CA THR A 74 -2.55 3.20 14.15
C THR A 74 -3.81 3.67 14.89
N HIS A 75 -3.82 4.90 15.40
CA HIS A 75 -4.88 5.42 16.26
C HIS A 75 -5.84 6.37 15.53
N ILE A 76 -5.65 6.59 14.23
CA ILE A 76 -6.47 7.50 13.41
C ILE A 76 -7.01 6.72 12.21
N SER A 77 -8.31 6.47 12.24
CA SER A 77 -9.05 5.61 11.31
C SER A 77 -10.20 6.31 10.59
N ASN A 78 -10.65 7.48 11.06
CA ASN A 78 -11.71 8.24 10.39
C ASN A 78 -11.14 9.24 9.36
N PRO A 79 -11.86 9.52 8.26
CA PRO A 79 -11.40 10.41 7.19
C PRO A 79 -10.96 11.80 7.66
N THR A 80 -11.72 12.44 8.55
CA THR A 80 -11.41 13.80 9.01
C THR A 80 -10.17 13.83 9.88
N GLY A 81 -9.94 12.80 10.70
CA GLY A 81 -8.72 12.62 11.49
C GLY A 81 -7.49 12.51 10.61
N ILE A 82 -7.53 11.65 9.60
CA ILE A 82 -6.43 11.46 8.62
C ILE A 82 -6.09 12.80 7.96
N TYR A 83 -7.11 13.51 7.46
CA TYR A 83 -6.93 14.81 6.83
C TYR A 83 -6.33 15.85 7.77
N LYS A 84 -6.83 15.96 9.00
CA LYS A 84 -6.32 16.91 9.99
C LYS A 84 -4.85 16.65 10.28
N TYR A 85 -4.46 15.39 10.46
CA TYR A 85 -3.07 15.02 10.72
C TYR A 85 -2.13 15.50 9.61
N VAL A 86 -2.46 15.18 8.36
CA VAL A 86 -1.66 15.57 7.18
C VAL A 86 -1.66 17.09 6.99
N LYS A 87 -2.80 17.74 7.21
CA LYS A 87 -2.94 19.19 7.11
C LYS A 87 -2.10 19.92 8.17
N GLU A 88 -2.06 19.43 9.41
CA GLU A 88 -1.22 20.02 10.47
C GLU A 88 0.25 19.97 10.09
N TYR A 89 0.69 18.87 9.46
CA TYR A 89 2.04 18.80 8.91
C TYR A 89 2.26 19.85 7.81
N ALA A 90 1.35 19.96 6.85
CA ALA A 90 1.44 20.97 5.79
C ALA A 90 1.46 22.41 6.35
N GLN A 91 0.63 22.72 7.35
CA GLN A 91 0.63 24.04 8.02
C GLN A 91 1.97 24.36 8.71
N LYS A 92 2.66 23.36 9.24
CA LYS A 92 3.99 23.55 9.87
C LYS A 92 5.12 23.63 8.85
N ASN A 93 4.94 23.03 7.67
CA ASN A 93 6.00 22.84 6.68
C ASN A 93 5.78 23.57 5.36
N GLY A 94 4.88 24.55 5.33
CA GLY A 94 4.66 25.40 4.16
C GLY A 94 3.61 26.48 4.41
N LYS A 95 3.22 27.13 3.32
CA LYS A 95 2.28 28.26 3.32
C LYS A 95 1.12 28.01 2.37
N PHE A 96 -0.06 28.45 2.78
CA PHE A 96 -1.26 28.36 1.96
C PHE A 96 -1.57 29.70 1.30
N PHE A 97 -2.08 29.63 0.08
CA PHE A 97 -2.56 30.79 -0.65
C PHE A 97 -3.99 30.55 -1.12
N TYR A 98 -4.82 31.61 -1.11
CA TYR A 98 -6.14 31.62 -1.72
C TYR A 98 -6.22 32.82 -2.66
N LYS A 99 -6.42 32.59 -3.96
CA LYS A 99 -6.41 33.65 -4.99
C LYS A 99 -5.18 34.57 -4.87
N GLY A 100 -4.01 33.99 -4.58
CA GLY A 100 -2.74 34.70 -4.46
C GLY A 100 -2.47 35.38 -3.11
N ASN A 101 -3.39 35.34 -2.14
CA ASN A 101 -3.17 35.89 -0.80
C ASN A 101 -2.80 34.79 0.19
N GLU A 102 -1.77 35.00 1.00
CA GLU A 102 -1.39 34.06 2.06
C GLU A 102 -2.53 33.94 3.08
N VAL A 103 -2.91 32.70 3.41
CA VAL A 103 -3.96 32.38 4.38
C VAL A 103 -3.43 31.35 5.37
N LEU A 104 -3.97 31.35 6.58
CA LEU A 104 -3.59 30.37 7.61
C LEU A 104 -4.14 28.97 7.30
N ASP A 105 -5.25 28.91 6.58
CA ASP A 105 -5.97 27.68 6.24
C ASP A 105 -6.91 27.93 5.05
N GLY A 106 -7.38 26.87 4.41
CA GLY A 106 -8.40 26.96 3.36
C GLY A 106 -7.87 27.37 1.99
N GLY A 107 -6.54 27.48 1.83
CA GLY A 107 -5.92 27.79 0.54
C GLY A 107 -6.28 26.82 -0.57
N ASP A 108 -6.26 27.33 -1.80
CA ASP A 108 -6.33 26.55 -3.04
C ASP A 108 -4.96 26.06 -3.50
N THR A 109 -3.89 26.71 -3.00
CA THR A 109 -2.51 26.43 -3.35
C THR A 109 -1.65 26.30 -2.09
N TYR A 110 -0.66 25.42 -2.12
CA TYR A 110 0.33 25.23 -1.08
C TYR A 110 1.75 25.41 -1.64
N VAL A 111 2.60 26.09 -0.89
CA VAL A 111 4.04 26.20 -1.19
C VAL A 111 4.81 25.61 -0.02
N PRO A 112 5.54 24.49 -0.20
CA PRO A 112 6.33 23.90 0.88
C PRO A 112 7.51 24.80 1.26
N ASN A 113 7.91 24.75 2.52
CA ASN A 113 9.13 25.39 3.03
C ASN A 113 10.39 24.76 2.40
N ASP A 114 10.33 23.47 2.08
CA ASP A 114 11.37 22.72 1.39
C ASP A 114 10.83 22.15 0.07
N PRO A 115 11.20 22.70 -1.09
CA PRO A 115 10.72 22.22 -2.38
C PRO A 115 11.25 20.84 -2.78
N ASP A 116 12.30 20.34 -2.12
CA ASP A 116 12.90 19.02 -2.37
C ASP A 116 12.32 17.91 -1.46
N GLU A 117 11.31 18.26 -0.64
CA GLU A 117 10.59 17.33 0.22
C GLU A 117 9.40 16.68 -0.51
N TYR A 118 9.38 15.36 -0.52
CA TYR A 118 8.24 14.56 -0.96
C TYR A 118 7.47 14.03 0.24
N VAL A 119 6.18 14.34 0.30
CA VAL A 119 5.27 13.80 1.32
C VAL A 119 4.38 12.74 0.70
N ILE A 120 4.41 11.54 1.27
CA ILE A 120 3.62 10.39 0.86
C ILE A 120 2.63 10.04 1.98
N VAL A 121 1.36 9.89 1.64
CA VAL A 121 0.30 9.49 2.55
C VAL A 121 -0.21 8.12 2.12
N LEU A 122 -0.02 7.11 2.96
CA LEU A 122 -0.53 5.76 2.76
C LEU A 122 -1.70 5.47 3.71
N THR A 123 -2.76 4.86 3.19
CA THR A 123 -3.85 4.33 4.02
C THR A 123 -4.03 2.85 3.72
N ASP A 124 -3.82 2.00 4.73
CA ASP A 124 -3.86 0.55 4.61
C ASP A 124 -4.82 -0.06 5.66
N HIS A 125 -6.03 -0.45 5.30
CA HIS A 125 -6.69 -0.23 4.00
C HIS A 125 -7.99 0.55 4.18
N ILE A 126 -8.46 1.21 3.12
CA ILE A 126 -9.58 2.15 3.20
C ILE A 126 -10.94 1.49 3.52
N ASN A 127 -11.03 0.16 3.50
CA ASN A 127 -12.23 -0.57 3.92
C ASN A 127 -12.33 -0.71 5.45
N LEU A 128 -11.30 -0.32 6.21
CA LEU A 128 -11.31 -0.26 7.68
C LEU A 128 -11.48 1.18 8.22
N LEU A 129 -11.93 2.11 7.37
CA LEU A 129 -12.18 3.48 7.82
C LEU A 129 -13.36 3.52 8.79
N ASP A 130 -13.17 4.25 9.89
CA ASP A 130 -14.27 4.57 10.79
C ASP A 130 -15.22 5.57 10.13
N THR A 131 -16.51 5.37 10.37
CA THR A 131 -17.55 6.33 9.98
C THR A 131 -17.51 7.55 10.89
N GLU A 132 -18.06 8.66 10.40
CA GLU A 132 -18.02 9.93 11.13
C GLU A 132 -19.25 10.80 10.83
N SER A 133 -19.42 11.88 11.59
CA SER A 133 -20.48 12.85 11.31
C SER A 133 -20.34 13.45 9.91
N GLY A 134 -21.41 13.34 9.11
CA GLY A 134 -21.42 13.71 7.68
C GLY A 134 -20.94 12.61 6.72
N ALA A 135 -20.54 11.44 7.24
CA ALA A 135 -20.24 10.23 6.48
C ALA A 135 -20.60 8.98 7.32
N PRO A 136 -21.90 8.72 7.58
CA PRO A 136 -22.35 7.68 8.51
C PRO A 136 -22.15 6.25 8.00
N THR A 137 -21.88 6.05 6.70
CA THR A 137 -21.57 4.73 6.13
C THR A 137 -20.11 4.63 5.70
N LEU A 138 -19.55 3.40 5.67
CA LEU A 138 -18.19 3.16 5.18
C LEU A 138 -18.00 3.69 3.76
N ALA A 139 -18.98 3.48 2.87
CA ALA A 139 -18.93 3.98 1.51
C ALA A 139 -18.83 5.52 1.45
N GLU A 140 -19.55 6.24 2.31
CA GLU A 140 -19.45 7.70 2.42
C GLU A 140 -18.14 8.13 3.06
N ALA A 141 -17.62 7.39 4.05
CA ALA A 141 -16.32 7.66 4.67
C ALA A 141 -15.19 7.53 3.64
N MET A 142 -15.19 6.45 2.85
CA MET A 142 -14.28 6.25 1.72
C MET A 142 -14.41 7.35 0.66
N HIS A 143 -15.64 7.77 0.32
CA HIS A 143 -15.86 8.86 -0.63
C HIS A 143 -15.29 10.18 -0.10
N ARG A 144 -15.52 10.48 1.18
CA ARG A 144 -15.01 11.69 1.81
C ARG A 144 -13.49 11.69 1.87
N LEU A 145 -12.87 10.60 2.29
CA LEU A 145 -11.41 10.48 2.27
C LEU A 145 -10.88 10.65 0.85
N SER A 146 -11.35 9.83 -0.11
CA SER A 146 -10.84 9.81 -1.49
C SER A 146 -11.03 11.14 -2.21
N THR A 147 -12.27 11.63 -2.33
CA THR A 147 -12.56 12.80 -3.15
C THR A 147 -12.17 14.07 -2.42
N LYS A 148 -12.64 14.25 -1.18
CA LYS A 148 -12.52 15.55 -0.49
C LYS A 148 -11.18 15.77 0.17
N TYR A 149 -10.50 14.73 0.64
CA TYR A 149 -9.25 14.91 1.36
C TYR A 149 -8.04 14.50 0.54
N CYS A 150 -8.03 13.32 -0.08
CA CYS A 150 -6.93 12.87 -0.91
C CYS A 150 -6.86 13.69 -2.21
N LEU A 151 -7.89 13.66 -3.06
CA LEU A 151 -7.85 14.32 -4.36
C LEU A 151 -7.85 15.85 -4.25
N ASP A 152 -8.88 16.43 -3.62
CA ASP A 152 -9.04 17.89 -3.59
C ASP A 152 -7.97 18.60 -2.75
N ARG A 153 -7.50 18.01 -1.65
CA ARG A 153 -6.59 18.68 -0.70
C ARG A 153 -5.16 18.17 -0.82
N MET A 154 -4.90 16.91 -0.49
CA MET A 154 -3.54 16.37 -0.43
C MET A 154 -2.86 16.39 -1.81
N ILE A 155 -3.56 15.94 -2.86
CA ILE A 155 -3.01 15.89 -4.22
C ILE A 155 -3.09 17.29 -4.86
N ASN A 156 -4.30 17.84 -5.07
CA ASN A 156 -4.44 19.06 -5.87
C ASN A 156 -3.93 20.32 -5.17
N ALA A 157 -4.21 20.50 -3.88
CA ALA A 157 -3.76 21.70 -3.17
C ALA A 157 -2.33 21.55 -2.65
N TYR A 158 -1.99 20.42 -2.01
CA TYR A 158 -0.71 20.23 -1.31
C TYR A 158 0.39 19.63 -2.19
N GLN A 159 0.03 19.08 -3.36
CA GLN A 159 0.97 18.37 -4.25
C GLN A 159 1.67 17.17 -3.59
N TYR A 160 1.00 16.55 -2.62
CA TYR A 160 1.47 15.33 -1.95
C TYR A 160 1.09 14.07 -2.75
N ILE A 161 1.80 12.99 -2.48
CA ILE A 161 1.55 11.68 -3.08
C ILE A 161 0.62 10.91 -2.15
N VAL A 162 -0.44 10.30 -2.69
CA VAL A 162 -1.38 9.47 -1.92
C VAL A 162 -1.41 8.06 -2.49
N CYS A 163 -1.27 7.06 -1.63
CA CYS A 163 -1.42 5.65 -1.97
C CYS A 163 -2.46 5.01 -1.03
N ASN A 164 -3.55 4.49 -1.58
CA ASN A 164 -4.59 3.85 -0.78
C ASN A 164 -4.67 2.37 -1.17
N VAL A 165 -4.62 1.48 -0.19
CA VAL A 165 -4.93 0.06 -0.38
C VAL A 165 -6.45 -0.09 -0.31
N HIS A 166 -7.03 -0.76 -1.31
CA HIS A 166 -8.47 -0.97 -1.42
C HIS A 166 -8.76 -2.44 -1.73
N GLN A 167 -9.46 -3.10 -0.81
CA GLN A 167 -9.84 -4.50 -0.95
C GLN A 167 -10.98 -4.69 -1.97
N GLN A 168 -11.07 -5.90 -2.51
CA GLN A 168 -12.13 -6.29 -3.44
C GLN A 168 -13.38 -6.77 -2.73
N SER A 169 -14.53 -6.63 -3.39
CA SER A 169 -15.80 -7.19 -2.92
C SER A 169 -15.74 -8.72 -2.91
N THR A 170 -16.23 -9.33 -1.83
CA THR A 170 -16.40 -10.79 -1.71
C THR A 170 -17.35 -11.40 -2.75
N GLU A 171 -18.26 -10.60 -3.32
CA GLU A 171 -19.21 -11.03 -4.37
C GLU A 171 -18.54 -11.48 -5.69
N GLY A 172 -17.25 -11.16 -5.88
CA GLY A 172 -16.44 -11.63 -7.02
C GLY A 172 -16.03 -13.11 -6.94
N GLU A 173 -16.37 -13.83 -5.87
CA GLU A 173 -15.97 -15.22 -5.62
C GLU A 173 -17.11 -16.24 -5.86
N ASN A 174 -18.13 -15.90 -6.67
CA ASN A 174 -19.24 -16.80 -6.96
C ASN A 174 -18.86 -17.95 -7.92
N ALA A 175 -19.38 -19.16 -7.65
CA ALA A 175 -19.08 -20.38 -8.41
C ALA A 175 -19.42 -20.32 -9.91
N ASP A 176 -20.30 -19.41 -10.34
CA ASP A 176 -20.60 -19.19 -11.77
C ASP A 176 -19.57 -18.29 -12.49
N TYR A 177 -18.83 -17.44 -11.77
CA TYR A 177 -17.73 -16.63 -12.33
C TYR A 177 -16.46 -17.46 -12.60
N ASN A 178 -16.27 -18.54 -11.83
CA ASN A 178 -15.22 -19.55 -12.05
C ASN A 178 -15.31 -20.18 -13.45
N LYS A 179 -16.51 -20.33 -14.02
CA LYS A 179 -16.70 -20.99 -15.34
C LYS A 179 -16.14 -20.19 -16.51
N PHE A 180 -15.86 -18.89 -16.33
CA PHE A 180 -15.39 -17.99 -17.40
C PHE A 180 -14.04 -17.30 -17.11
N ASN A 181 -13.28 -17.75 -16.10
CA ASN A 181 -12.03 -17.09 -15.67
C ASN A 181 -12.22 -15.60 -15.31
N GLN A 182 -13.41 -15.21 -14.82
CA GLN A 182 -13.78 -13.81 -14.57
C GLN A 182 -13.47 -13.31 -13.15
N ASN A 183 -12.83 -14.11 -12.28
CA ASN A 183 -12.45 -13.69 -10.91
C ASN A 183 -11.22 -12.77 -10.86
N ARG A 184 -10.90 -12.11 -11.98
CA ARG A 184 -9.78 -11.19 -12.04
C ARG A 184 -10.16 -9.89 -11.37
N CYS A 185 -9.20 -9.28 -10.72
CA CYS A 185 -9.31 -7.96 -10.18
C CYS A 185 -9.73 -6.97 -11.26
N SER A 186 -10.78 -6.20 -10.97
CA SER A 186 -11.33 -5.21 -11.89
C SER A 186 -11.82 -3.99 -11.12
N ILE A 187 -12.04 -2.87 -11.83
CA ILE A 187 -12.64 -1.68 -11.23
C ILE A 187 -14.05 -1.97 -10.71
N THR A 188 -14.77 -2.89 -11.37
CA THR A 188 -16.14 -3.28 -11.00
C THR A 188 -16.23 -4.13 -9.74
N THR A 189 -15.13 -4.77 -9.35
CA THR A 189 -15.03 -5.65 -8.16
C THR A 189 -14.38 -4.95 -6.95
N LEU A 190 -14.23 -3.63 -6.98
CA LEU A 190 -13.84 -2.86 -5.79
C LEU A 190 -14.93 -2.96 -4.71
N GLY A 191 -14.53 -3.29 -3.48
CA GLY A 191 -15.42 -3.43 -2.33
C GLY A 191 -16.03 -2.09 -1.91
N ASP A 192 -17.16 -2.14 -1.20
CA ASP A 192 -17.84 -1.04 -0.49
C ASP A 192 -18.23 0.21 -1.31
N ASN A 193 -17.29 0.84 -2.01
CA ASN A 193 -17.53 1.97 -2.88
C ASN A 193 -16.65 1.97 -4.14
N LYS A 194 -17.10 1.26 -5.18
CA LYS A 194 -16.46 1.29 -6.51
C LYS A 194 -16.47 2.65 -7.21
N ARG A 195 -17.33 3.61 -6.80
CA ARG A 195 -17.44 4.93 -7.49
C ARG A 195 -16.19 5.78 -7.29
N ILE A 196 -15.46 5.59 -6.20
CA ILE A 196 -14.21 6.32 -5.92
C ILE A 196 -13.08 5.96 -6.90
N SER A 197 -13.22 4.88 -7.68
CA SER A 197 -12.29 4.56 -8.78
C SER A 197 -12.16 5.68 -9.82
N ARG A 198 -13.13 6.59 -9.89
CA ARG A 198 -13.06 7.79 -10.73
C ARG A 198 -11.96 8.76 -10.27
N ASP A 199 -11.69 8.81 -8.97
CA ASP A 199 -10.68 9.68 -8.35
C ASP A 199 -9.26 9.15 -8.57
N TYR A 200 -9.10 7.83 -8.69
CA TYR A 200 -7.78 7.21 -8.84
C TYR A 200 -7.11 7.65 -10.14
N GLN A 201 -5.92 8.24 -10.04
CA GLN A 201 -5.14 8.63 -11.20
C GLN A 201 -4.45 7.40 -11.83
N VAL A 202 -3.94 6.51 -10.98
CA VAL A 202 -3.37 5.21 -11.35
C VAL A 202 -3.98 4.16 -10.43
N LEU A 203 -4.32 2.99 -10.98
CA LEU A 203 -4.85 1.85 -10.22
C LEU A 203 -4.11 0.58 -10.63
N PHE A 204 -3.42 -0.02 -9.67
CA PHE A 204 -2.82 -1.34 -9.80
C PHE A 204 -3.73 -2.39 -9.19
N ALA A 205 -3.77 -3.56 -9.82
CA ALA A 205 -4.47 -4.74 -9.34
C ALA A 205 -3.51 -5.90 -9.19
N LEU A 206 -3.65 -6.65 -8.11
CA LEU A 206 -2.82 -7.80 -7.80
C LEU A 206 -3.69 -9.06 -7.76
N ASP A 207 -3.62 -9.86 -8.82
CA ASP A 207 -4.35 -11.12 -8.96
C ASP A 207 -3.55 -12.27 -8.33
N ALA A 208 -4.24 -13.26 -7.74
CA ALA A 208 -3.64 -14.52 -7.27
C ALA A 208 -4.22 -15.73 -8.04
N PRO A 209 -3.76 -16.00 -9.29
CA PRO A 209 -4.38 -16.98 -10.19
C PRO A 209 -4.55 -18.39 -9.62
N HIS A 210 -3.63 -18.83 -8.76
CA HIS A 210 -3.72 -20.12 -8.08
C HIS A 210 -5.04 -20.28 -7.31
N LYS A 211 -5.57 -19.22 -6.68
CA LYS A 211 -6.84 -19.29 -5.91
C LYS A 211 -8.03 -19.70 -6.79
N TYR A 212 -7.94 -19.52 -8.10
CA TYR A 212 -9.00 -19.77 -9.06
C TYR A 212 -8.67 -20.89 -10.05
N ASN A 213 -7.67 -21.72 -9.75
CA ASN A 213 -7.19 -22.80 -10.63
C ASN A 213 -6.80 -22.34 -12.04
N ILE A 214 -6.39 -21.08 -12.19
CA ILE A 214 -5.91 -20.55 -13.47
C ILE A 214 -4.47 -21.03 -13.66
N THR A 215 -4.24 -21.83 -14.70
CA THR A 215 -2.91 -22.40 -15.02
C THR A 215 -2.10 -21.53 -15.98
N ASN A 216 -2.76 -20.71 -16.80
CA ASN A 216 -2.15 -19.74 -17.68
C ASN A 216 -2.72 -18.34 -17.42
N ASP A 217 -1.89 -17.42 -16.95
CA ASP A 217 -2.25 -16.02 -16.79
C ASP A 217 -1.59 -15.18 -17.89
N ARG A 218 -2.32 -14.86 -18.96
CA ARG A 218 -1.85 -13.97 -20.05
C ARG A 218 -0.48 -14.38 -20.65
N GLY A 219 -0.25 -15.69 -20.74
CA GLY A 219 0.99 -16.27 -21.25
C GLY A 219 2.06 -16.56 -20.20
N TYR A 220 1.80 -16.30 -18.92
CA TYR A 220 2.57 -16.83 -17.81
C TYR A 220 2.02 -18.21 -17.42
N ASP A 221 2.86 -19.23 -17.49
CA ASP A 221 2.54 -20.53 -16.89
C ASP A 221 2.67 -20.39 -15.37
N VAL A 222 1.55 -20.50 -14.65
CA VAL A 222 1.49 -20.20 -13.21
C VAL A 222 2.34 -21.18 -12.41
N ALA A 223 2.39 -22.46 -12.79
CA ALA A 223 3.21 -23.44 -12.08
C ALA A 223 4.70 -23.16 -12.27
N LEU A 224 5.10 -22.86 -13.50
CA LEU A 224 6.47 -22.51 -13.86
C LEU A 224 6.93 -21.19 -13.21
N CYS A 225 6.02 -20.22 -13.06
CA CYS A 225 6.31 -18.89 -12.51
C CYS A 225 6.21 -18.79 -10.97
N GLY A 226 6.21 -19.92 -10.26
CA GLY A 226 6.26 -19.95 -8.79
C GLY A 226 4.97 -20.40 -8.10
N GLY A 227 3.95 -20.83 -8.85
CA GLY A 227 2.74 -21.45 -8.33
C GLY A 227 1.96 -20.57 -7.35
N LEU A 228 1.88 -21.02 -6.09
CA LEU A 228 1.23 -20.30 -4.99
C LEU A 228 1.78 -18.88 -4.76
N PHE A 229 3.04 -18.65 -5.12
CA PHE A 229 3.73 -17.37 -4.95
C PHE A 229 3.65 -16.48 -6.19
N TYR A 230 3.08 -16.95 -7.29
CA TYR A 230 2.84 -16.10 -8.46
C TYR A 230 1.68 -15.12 -8.20
N ARG A 231 1.86 -13.88 -8.66
CA ARG A 231 0.80 -12.88 -8.74
C ARG A 231 0.82 -12.21 -10.10
N GLY A 232 -0.36 -11.84 -10.58
CA GLY A 232 -0.53 -11.02 -11.77
C GLY A 232 -0.69 -9.56 -11.38
N LEU A 233 0.29 -8.71 -11.69
CA LEU A 233 0.18 -7.27 -11.45
C LEU A 233 -0.33 -6.58 -12.73
N THR A 234 -1.49 -5.95 -12.65
CA THR A 234 -2.15 -5.30 -13.79
C THR A 234 -2.41 -3.83 -13.52
N VAL A 235 -2.06 -2.96 -14.47
CA VAL A 235 -2.45 -1.54 -14.44
C VAL A 235 -3.88 -1.40 -14.96
N LEU A 236 -4.88 -1.38 -14.08
CA LEU A 236 -6.29 -1.28 -14.47
C LEU A 236 -6.68 0.12 -14.98
N LYS A 237 -6.03 1.16 -14.45
CA LYS A 237 -6.26 2.55 -14.85
C LYS A 237 -4.94 3.29 -14.81
N ASN A 238 -4.70 4.12 -15.82
CA ASN A 238 -3.56 5.02 -15.85
C ASN A 238 -3.96 6.31 -16.57
N ARG A 239 -3.97 7.43 -15.84
CA ARG A 239 -4.27 8.75 -16.39
C ARG A 239 -3.15 9.30 -17.26
N PHE A 240 -1.92 8.85 -17.04
CA PHE A 240 -0.70 9.45 -17.60
C PHE A 240 0.03 8.53 -18.59
N GLY A 241 -0.55 7.38 -18.94
CA GLY A 241 0.12 6.39 -19.77
C GLY A 241 -0.78 5.20 -20.10
N PRO A 242 -0.21 4.08 -20.58
CA PRO A 242 -0.99 2.92 -20.98
C PRO A 242 -1.67 2.26 -19.77
N ALA A 243 -2.91 1.84 -19.98
CA ALA A 243 -3.64 0.93 -19.10
C ALA A 243 -3.62 -0.49 -19.69
N ASN A 244 -4.03 -1.47 -18.90
CA ASN A 244 -4.03 -2.90 -19.21
C ASN A 244 -2.64 -3.51 -19.47
N VAL A 245 -1.58 -2.84 -19.00
CA VAL A 245 -0.24 -3.44 -18.90
C VAL A 245 -0.27 -4.48 -17.80
N HIS A 246 0.24 -5.68 -18.09
CA HIS A 246 0.25 -6.80 -17.17
C HIS A 246 1.63 -7.42 -17.09
N VAL A 247 2.11 -7.60 -15.87
CA VAL A 247 3.40 -8.23 -15.56
C VAL A 247 3.19 -9.34 -14.54
N GLY A 248 3.92 -10.43 -14.73
CA GLY A 248 3.99 -11.50 -13.75
C GLY A 248 4.97 -11.12 -12.67
N VAL A 249 4.62 -11.37 -11.40
CA VAL A 249 5.54 -11.19 -10.27
C VAL A 249 5.48 -12.39 -9.34
N GLN A 250 6.61 -12.74 -8.74
CA GLN A 250 6.67 -13.70 -7.64
C GLN A 250 6.81 -12.96 -6.31
N ILE A 251 5.99 -13.33 -5.34
CA ILE A 251 6.09 -12.81 -3.97
C ILE A 251 7.06 -13.64 -3.13
N VAL A 252 7.81 -12.95 -2.28
CA VAL A 252 8.48 -13.54 -1.12
C VAL A 252 7.73 -13.07 0.12
N PRO A 253 6.85 -13.91 0.70
CA PRO A 253 5.91 -13.47 1.73
C PRO A 253 6.57 -12.81 2.93
N HIS A 254 7.51 -13.51 3.60
CA HIS A 254 8.16 -12.98 4.80
C HIS A 254 9.24 -11.94 4.50
N GLY A 255 9.71 -11.92 3.25
CA GLY A 255 10.62 -10.91 2.74
C GLY A 255 9.92 -9.59 2.39
N CYS A 256 8.58 -9.56 2.32
CA CYS A 256 7.78 -8.43 1.84
C CYS A 256 8.24 -7.89 0.47
N MET A 257 8.66 -8.78 -0.44
CA MET A 257 9.22 -8.42 -1.76
C MET A 257 8.42 -9.00 -2.92
N PHE A 258 8.44 -8.29 -4.04
CA PHE A 258 7.97 -8.74 -5.34
C PHE A 258 9.16 -8.79 -6.31
N PHE A 259 9.28 -9.86 -7.08
CA PHE A 259 10.25 -9.98 -8.17
C PHE A 259 9.52 -10.19 -9.48
N GLU A 260 9.86 -9.43 -10.52
CA GLU A 260 9.32 -9.67 -11.85
C GLU A 260 9.74 -11.06 -12.34
N VAL A 261 8.79 -11.78 -12.96
CA VAL A 261 9.04 -13.08 -13.57
C VAL A 261 8.74 -13.00 -15.06
N GLU A 262 9.65 -13.53 -15.87
CA GLU A 262 9.48 -13.67 -17.31
C GLU A 262 8.51 -14.81 -17.63
N LYS A 263 7.92 -14.81 -18.83
CA LYS A 263 6.98 -15.87 -19.26
C LYS A 263 7.58 -17.28 -19.31
N ASN A 264 8.90 -17.39 -19.36
CA ASN A 264 9.65 -18.64 -19.28
C ASN A 264 9.91 -19.11 -17.84
N GLY A 265 9.36 -18.43 -16.82
CA GLY A 265 9.56 -18.72 -15.39
C GLY A 265 10.81 -18.12 -14.77
N LYS A 266 11.65 -17.43 -15.54
CA LYS A 266 12.89 -16.84 -15.01
C LYS A 266 12.55 -15.63 -14.15
N VAL A 267 13.01 -15.68 -12.90
CA VAL A 267 12.83 -14.58 -11.94
C VAL A 267 13.96 -13.56 -12.12
N ASN A 268 13.59 -12.31 -12.38
CA ASN A 268 14.51 -11.20 -12.43
C ASN A 268 14.76 -10.71 -11.01
N LYS A 269 15.85 -11.20 -10.41
CA LYS A 269 16.27 -10.88 -9.03
C LYS A 269 17.07 -9.57 -8.90
N THR A 270 17.22 -8.82 -9.99
CA THR A 270 17.77 -7.46 -9.97
C THR A 270 16.71 -6.51 -9.42
N CYS A 271 16.81 -6.19 -8.13
CA CYS A 271 16.25 -4.99 -7.54
C CYS A 271 17.27 -3.86 -7.62
#